data_AF-A0A4Y9Z6K3-F1
#
_entry.id   AF-A0A4Y9Z6K3-F1
#
_cell.length_a   1.000
_cell.length_b   1.000
_cell.length_c   1.000
_cell.angle_alpha   90.00
_cell.angle_beta   90.00
_cell.angle_gamma   90.00
#
_symmetry.space_group_name_H-M   'P 1'
#
loop_
_entity.id
_entity.type
_entity.pdbx_description
1 polymer ?
#
loop_
_entity_poly.entity_id
_entity_poly.type
_entity_poly.pdbx_seq_one_letter_code
_entity_poly.pdbx_strand_id
1 'polypeptide(L)'
;MSTAAFTLGGGLWLVASYQLCGINTAQVTACMDLAGRAVLLAGWLAATARRELVRFTEYMFWLRYETARLNTSGEGHNHAPVPRHDILEVNDYLMSGLVVSPIDRWFMGPVPQFSPHDLGVPGDWSDLKSATLRARRVLREPRLSAWQYNIKQRDLSHLDRNLDSLVQELAARSHRIFLDAANATARSAVSLSSASPAQLQDTTLLHALESNSPVLIRERTVLGPGQAARYTQFLLIQLPRVADRSYRRSSVFLIGDRAHLGCIGRAVVCIARLHHGTEGMQRPVQVEVAVVECCIPVNDASETKIPFDLLDAEFFDDSLFIIVYRETTQPGFASIATVGYGDLIYTAIELESYLTDFARESLGLEVLSRLEREQLSSEAAPLIQTRRLAGCREGRMALAVNGRTGRRVACVLDGAGTALEILDIEGEEEETEVEEMSTVEVETGAEA
;
A
#
# COMPACT_ATOMS: atom_id res chain seq x y z
N MET A 1 9.14 45.58 1.52
CA MET A 1 7.74 45.98 1.24
C MET A 1 7.59 46.16 -0.25
N SER A 2 7.16 45.11 -0.94
CA SER A 2 6.79 45.16 -2.36
C SER A 2 5.44 44.46 -2.47
N THR A 3 4.39 45.26 -2.55
CA THR A 3 3.00 44.84 -2.70
C THR A 3 2.75 44.56 -4.17
N ALA A 4 2.95 43.32 -4.58
CA ALA A 4 2.47 42.84 -5.88
C ALA A 4 0.96 42.67 -5.81
N ALA A 5 0.24 43.56 -6.50
CA ALA A 5 -1.19 43.49 -6.69
C ALA A 5 -1.51 42.24 -7.54
N PHE A 6 -2.10 41.23 -6.91
CA PHE A 6 -2.66 40.06 -7.58
C PHE A 6 -4.00 40.45 -8.22
N THR A 7 -4.01 40.53 -9.55
CA THR A 7 -5.23 40.63 -10.34
C THR A 7 -6.03 39.33 -10.25
N LEU A 8 -7.23 39.45 -9.69
CA LEU A 8 -8.26 38.42 -9.59
C LEU A 8 -8.78 38.05 -10.99
N GLY A 9 -8.23 36.97 -11.56
CA GLY A 9 -8.68 36.38 -12.80
C GLY A 9 -8.64 34.86 -12.73
N GLY A 10 -9.54 34.27 -11.94
CA GLY A 10 -10.21 32.97 -12.13
C GLY A 10 -9.43 31.69 -12.47
N GLY A 11 -8.10 31.69 -12.58
CA GLY A 11 -7.31 30.47 -12.68
C GLY A 11 -7.08 29.93 -11.27
N LEU A 12 -7.42 28.67 -11.02
CA LEU A 12 -6.80 27.94 -9.92
C LEU A 12 -5.29 28.04 -10.12
N TRP A 13 -4.64 28.95 -9.40
CA TRP A 13 -3.22 28.88 -9.16
C TRP A 13 -3.02 27.53 -8.48
N LEU A 14 -2.61 26.52 -9.24
CA LEU A 14 -2.01 25.34 -8.66
C LEU A 14 -0.94 25.89 -7.71
N VAL A 15 -1.20 25.74 -6.42
CA VAL A 15 -0.32 26.20 -5.34
C VAL A 15 1.10 25.79 -5.73
N ALA A 16 2.09 26.66 -5.51
CA ALA A 16 3.49 26.42 -5.90
C ALA A 16 4.01 25.01 -5.51
N SER A 17 3.39 24.39 -4.50
CA SER A 17 3.56 22.98 -4.11
C SER A 17 3.40 21.95 -5.24
N TYR A 18 2.57 22.19 -6.26
CA TYR A 18 2.35 21.24 -7.36
C TYR A 18 3.34 21.39 -8.51
N GLN A 19 4.20 22.41 -8.48
CA GLN A 19 5.20 22.61 -9.53
C GLN A 19 6.19 21.43 -9.60
N LEU A 20 6.53 20.83 -8.45
CA LEU A 20 7.38 19.64 -8.36
C LEU A 20 6.75 18.40 -9.01
N CYS A 21 5.42 18.34 -9.05
CA CYS A 21 4.70 17.26 -9.73
C CYS A 21 4.61 17.47 -11.25
N GLY A 22 5.16 18.56 -11.81
CA GLY A 22 5.21 18.77 -13.26
C GLY A 22 3.85 18.77 -13.97
N ILE A 23 2.77 19.10 -13.26
CA ILE A 23 1.40 19.01 -13.79
C ILE A 23 1.21 20.07 -14.89
N ASN A 24 1.02 19.61 -16.13
CA ASN A 24 0.76 20.48 -17.27
C ASN A 24 -0.70 20.98 -17.24
N THR A 25 -0.89 22.23 -16.82
CA THR A 25 -2.22 22.85 -16.69
C THR A 25 -2.98 22.89 -18.02
N ALA A 26 -2.31 23.05 -19.15
CA ALA A 26 -2.96 23.03 -20.47
C ALA A 26 -3.54 21.65 -20.80
N GLN A 27 -2.85 20.56 -20.42
CA GLN A 27 -3.38 19.20 -20.58
C GLN A 27 -4.57 18.95 -19.66
N VAL A 28 -4.50 19.42 -18.41
CA VAL A 28 -5.64 19.34 -17.47
C VAL A 28 -6.85 20.08 -18.01
N THR A 29 -6.67 21.31 -18.51
CA THR A 29 -7.76 22.08 -19.14
C THR A 29 -8.33 21.37 -20.35
N ALA A 30 -7.50 20.82 -21.24
CA ALA A 30 -7.97 20.04 -22.37
C ALA A 30 -8.76 18.78 -21.95
N CYS A 31 -8.35 18.10 -20.87
CA CYS A 31 -9.13 17.00 -20.30
C CYS A 31 -10.47 17.47 -19.74
N MET A 32 -10.51 18.63 -19.08
CA MET A 32 -11.76 19.22 -18.58
C MET A 32 -12.71 19.55 -19.75
N ASP A 33 -12.19 20.11 -20.84
CA ASP A 33 -12.98 20.39 -22.04
C ASP A 33 -13.56 19.12 -22.67
N LEU A 34 -12.74 18.07 -22.82
CA LEU A 34 -13.19 16.76 -23.30
C LEU A 34 -14.25 16.14 -22.39
N ALA A 35 -14.06 16.21 -21.07
CA ALA A 35 -15.03 15.73 -20.10
C ALA A 35 -16.36 16.51 -20.17
N GLY A 36 -16.29 17.83 -20.34
CA GLY A 36 -17.47 18.68 -20.58
C GLY A 36 -18.23 18.25 -21.85
N ARG A 37 -17.52 18.04 -22.96
CA ARG A 37 -18.11 17.52 -24.20
C ARG A 37 -18.71 16.13 -24.01
N ALA A 38 -18.08 15.25 -23.24
CA ALA A 38 -18.56 13.90 -22.97
C ALA A 38 -19.91 13.93 -22.25
N VAL A 39 -20.04 14.78 -21.23
CA VAL A 39 -21.29 14.97 -20.49
C VAL A 39 -22.40 15.49 -21.40
N LEU A 40 -22.10 16.46 -22.27
CA LEU A 40 -23.05 17.00 -23.23
C LEU A 40 -23.51 15.94 -24.25
N LEU A 41 -22.57 15.20 -24.83
CA LEU A 41 -22.85 14.15 -25.81
C LEU A 41 -23.62 12.97 -25.19
N ALA A 42 -23.30 12.57 -23.97
CA ALA A 42 -24.04 11.54 -23.25
C ALA A 42 -25.47 11.99 -22.96
N GLY A 43 -25.67 13.25 -22.57
CA GLY A 43 -27.00 13.83 -22.40
C GLY A 43 -27.80 13.86 -23.70
N TRP A 44 -27.15 14.19 -24.82
CA TRP A 44 -27.77 14.17 -26.14
C TRP A 44 -28.10 12.74 -26.60
N LEU A 45 -27.17 11.80 -26.45
CA LEU A 45 -27.39 10.38 -26.74
C LEU A 45 -28.59 9.85 -25.97
N ALA A 46 -28.69 10.15 -24.66
CA ALA A 46 -29.81 9.73 -23.84
C ALA A 46 -31.16 10.32 -24.31
N ALA A 47 -31.17 11.54 -24.85
CA ALA A 47 -32.37 12.13 -25.45
C ALA A 47 -32.72 11.44 -26.78
N THR A 48 -31.74 11.18 -27.65
CA THR A 48 -31.95 10.48 -28.92
C THR A 48 -32.43 9.04 -28.71
N ALA A 49 -31.80 8.29 -27.80
CA ALA A 49 -32.18 6.92 -27.47
C ALA A 49 -33.62 6.84 -26.93
N ARG A 50 -34.04 7.81 -26.10
CA ARG A 50 -35.44 7.88 -25.63
C ARG A 50 -36.43 8.11 -26.77
N ARG A 51 -36.13 8.98 -27.73
CA ARG A 51 -36.99 9.21 -28.90
C ARG A 51 -37.07 7.96 -29.78
N GLU A 52 -35.93 7.33 -30.03
CA GLU A 52 -35.86 6.09 -30.80
C GLU A 52 -36.67 4.96 -30.14
N LEU A 53 -36.59 4.84 -28.81
CA LEU A 53 -37.36 3.85 -28.04
C LEU A 53 -38.87 4.08 -28.15
N VAL A 54 -39.32 5.34 -28.10
CA VAL A 54 -40.74 5.69 -28.27
C VAL A 54 -41.22 5.26 -29.66
N ARG A 55 -40.49 5.63 -30.71
CA ARG A 55 -40.78 5.23 -32.10
C ARG A 55 -40.81 3.72 -32.30
N PHE A 56 -39.82 3.03 -31.75
CA PHE A 56 -39.77 1.57 -31.78
C PHE A 56 -40.96 0.96 -31.04
N THR A 57 -41.37 1.53 -29.91
CA THR A 57 -42.55 1.07 -29.16
C THR A 57 -43.83 1.21 -29.99
N GLU A 58 -44.02 2.36 -30.64
CA GLU A 58 -45.16 2.58 -31.54
C GLU A 58 -45.16 1.60 -32.73
N TYR A 59 -44.00 1.37 -33.34
CA TYR A 59 -43.81 0.36 -34.36
C TYR A 59 -44.19 -1.05 -33.87
N MET A 60 -43.79 -1.43 -32.66
CA MET A 60 -44.15 -2.72 -32.07
C MET A 60 -45.65 -2.84 -31.76
N PHE A 61 -46.30 -1.76 -31.33
CA PHE A 61 -47.75 -1.74 -31.16
C PHE A 61 -48.48 -1.88 -32.49
N TRP A 62 -48.01 -1.21 -33.54
CA TRP A 62 -48.53 -1.39 -34.89
C TRP A 62 -48.36 -2.82 -35.40
N LEU A 63 -47.18 -3.42 -35.26
CA LEU A 63 -46.92 -4.78 -35.73
C LEU A 63 -47.82 -5.82 -35.04
N ARG A 64 -48.03 -5.67 -33.72
CA ARG A 64 -48.94 -6.53 -32.96
C ARG A 64 -50.40 -6.35 -33.40
N TYR A 65 -50.80 -5.10 -33.63
CA TYR A 65 -52.13 -4.77 -34.12
C TYR A 65 -52.41 -5.45 -35.48
N GLU A 66 -51.49 -5.30 -36.42
CA GLU A 66 -51.58 -5.89 -37.76
C GLU A 66 -51.61 -7.43 -37.71
N THR A 67 -50.76 -8.04 -36.87
CA THR A 67 -50.74 -9.50 -36.67
C THR A 67 -52.07 -10.01 -36.10
N ALA A 68 -52.62 -9.33 -35.10
CA ALA A 68 -53.91 -9.70 -34.51
C ALA A 68 -55.04 -9.56 -35.53
N ARG A 69 -55.06 -8.45 -36.30
CA ARG A 69 -56.05 -8.21 -37.34
C ARG A 69 -56.08 -9.31 -38.39
N LEU A 70 -54.91 -9.71 -38.89
CA LEU A 70 -54.79 -10.78 -39.88
C LEU A 70 -55.35 -12.11 -39.35
N ASN A 71 -55.08 -12.45 -38.09
CA ASN A 71 -55.55 -13.70 -37.47
C ASN A 71 -57.06 -13.74 -37.20
N THR A 72 -57.72 -12.59 -37.01
CA THR A 72 -59.17 -12.51 -36.74
C THR A 72 -60.06 -12.58 -37.99
N SER A 73 -59.48 -12.58 -39.19
CA SER A 73 -60.21 -12.47 -40.46
C SER A 73 -61.10 -13.69 -40.82
N GLY A 74 -61.08 -14.76 -40.03
CA GLY A 74 -61.77 -16.03 -40.32
C GLY A 74 -63.12 -16.25 -39.61
N GLU A 75 -63.45 -15.51 -38.55
CA GLU A 75 -64.67 -15.74 -37.74
C GLU A 75 -65.61 -14.54 -37.79
N GLY A 76 -66.75 -14.75 -38.43
CA GLY A 76 -67.52 -13.70 -39.10
C GLY A 76 -68.16 -12.58 -38.31
N HIS A 77 -67.93 -12.35 -37.00
CA HIS A 77 -68.66 -11.33 -36.23
C HIS A 77 -67.82 -10.52 -35.20
N ASN A 78 -66.49 -10.50 -35.27
CA ASN A 78 -65.68 -9.72 -34.32
C ASN A 78 -65.17 -8.40 -34.91
N HIS A 79 -65.60 -7.29 -34.33
CA HIS A 79 -65.09 -5.95 -34.63
C HIS A 79 -63.55 -5.93 -34.57
N ALA A 80 -62.91 -5.36 -35.61
CA ALA A 80 -61.47 -5.19 -35.60
C ALA A 80 -61.04 -4.42 -34.33
N PRO A 81 -59.92 -4.82 -33.69
CA PRO A 81 -59.43 -4.09 -32.52
C PRO A 81 -59.22 -2.61 -32.89
N VAL A 82 -59.33 -1.72 -31.89
CA VAL A 82 -59.06 -0.30 -32.08
C VAL A 82 -57.54 -0.09 -32.12
N PRO A 83 -56.98 0.59 -33.15
CA PRO A 83 -55.56 0.94 -33.19
C PRO A 83 -55.15 1.72 -31.94
N ARG A 84 -54.03 1.31 -31.32
CA ARG A 84 -53.44 1.99 -30.14
C ARG A 84 -52.08 2.63 -30.44
N HIS A 85 -51.67 2.64 -31.70
CA HIS A 85 -50.38 3.15 -32.14
C HIS A 85 -50.54 4.48 -32.88
N ASP A 86 -49.50 5.32 -32.84
CA ASP A 86 -49.40 6.52 -33.69
C ASP A 86 -48.78 6.16 -35.04
N ILE A 87 -49.59 6.22 -36.10
CA ILE A 87 -49.16 5.84 -37.45
C ILE A 87 -48.06 6.75 -38.02
N LEU A 88 -47.95 8.01 -37.56
CA LEU A 88 -46.91 8.92 -38.03
C LEU A 88 -45.54 8.53 -37.46
N GLU A 89 -45.47 8.18 -36.16
CA GLU A 89 -44.24 7.69 -35.55
C GLU A 89 -43.82 6.31 -36.11
N VAL A 90 -44.80 5.45 -36.43
CA VAL A 90 -44.56 4.19 -37.13
C VAL A 90 -43.94 4.44 -38.51
N ASN A 91 -44.51 5.37 -39.29
CA ASN A 91 -43.97 5.72 -40.60
C ASN A 91 -42.56 6.32 -40.49
N ASP A 92 -42.32 7.22 -39.55
CA ASP A 92 -41.00 7.78 -39.27
C ASP A 92 -39.97 6.68 -38.94
N TYR A 93 -40.35 5.71 -38.11
CA TYR A 93 -39.49 4.58 -37.76
C TYR A 93 -39.19 3.69 -38.96
N LEU A 94 -40.20 3.37 -39.78
CA LEU A 94 -40.02 2.58 -41.00
C LEU A 94 -39.08 3.27 -42.00
N MET A 95 -39.20 4.60 -42.15
CA MET A 95 -38.42 5.37 -43.12
C MET A 95 -36.98 5.64 -42.67
N SER A 96 -36.71 5.67 -41.36
CA SER A 96 -35.39 6.06 -40.84
C SER A 96 -34.74 5.03 -39.92
N GLY A 97 -35.47 4.45 -38.97
CA GLY A 97 -34.94 3.56 -37.94
C GLY A 97 -34.50 2.18 -38.45
N LEU A 98 -35.14 1.67 -39.51
CA LEU A 98 -34.80 0.35 -40.08
C LEU A 98 -33.54 0.36 -40.97
N VAL A 99 -33.15 1.52 -41.51
CA VAL A 99 -32.03 1.62 -42.46
C VAL A 99 -30.71 1.86 -41.74
N VAL A 100 -30.66 2.90 -40.89
CA VAL A 100 -29.50 3.24 -40.06
C VAL A 100 -30.02 3.81 -38.75
N SER A 101 -29.60 3.26 -37.62
CA SER A 101 -30.02 3.82 -36.35
C SER A 101 -29.39 5.22 -36.20
N PRO A 102 -30.15 6.24 -35.79
CA PRO A 102 -29.56 7.54 -35.50
C PRO A 102 -28.44 7.41 -34.44
N ILE A 103 -28.55 6.42 -33.55
CA ILE A 103 -27.61 6.15 -32.45
C ILE A 103 -26.20 5.76 -32.95
N ASP A 104 -26.08 5.15 -34.14
CA ASP A 104 -24.80 4.61 -34.62
C ASP A 104 -23.71 5.69 -34.74
N ARG A 105 -24.10 6.93 -35.04
CA ARG A 105 -23.18 8.08 -35.15
C ARG A 105 -22.50 8.45 -33.82
N TRP A 106 -22.98 7.94 -32.69
CA TRP A 106 -22.34 8.14 -31.39
C TRP A 106 -21.17 7.18 -31.12
N PHE A 107 -21.00 6.16 -31.95
CA PHE A 107 -19.95 5.15 -31.80
C PHE A 107 -19.06 5.04 -33.05
N MET A 108 -19.27 5.91 -34.04
CA MET A 108 -18.52 5.93 -35.29
C MET A 108 -18.11 7.37 -35.64
N GLY A 109 -16.95 7.51 -36.30
CA GLY A 109 -16.43 8.80 -36.74
C GLY A 109 -15.26 9.32 -35.89
N PRO A 110 -14.81 10.56 -36.12
CA PRO A 110 -13.68 11.15 -35.41
C PRO A 110 -14.04 11.64 -34.00
N VAL A 111 -13.02 11.97 -33.20
CA VAL A 111 -13.20 12.62 -31.91
C VAL A 111 -13.90 13.98 -32.10
N PRO A 112 -15.02 14.24 -31.39
CA PRO A 112 -15.77 15.49 -31.50
C PRO A 112 -14.95 16.74 -31.16
N GLN A 113 -14.89 17.69 -32.10
CA GLN A 113 -14.11 18.93 -31.97
C GLN A 113 -14.94 20.18 -31.68
N PHE A 114 -16.27 20.07 -31.58
CA PHE A 114 -17.15 21.21 -31.40
C PHE A 114 -17.00 21.85 -30.00
N SER A 115 -17.29 23.15 -29.94
CA SER A 115 -17.40 23.91 -28.71
C SER A 115 -18.86 23.93 -28.20
N PRO A 116 -19.11 24.10 -26.89
CA PRO A 116 -20.47 24.27 -26.37
C PRO A 116 -21.25 25.40 -27.05
N HIS A 117 -20.56 26.42 -27.58
CA HIS A 117 -21.18 27.52 -28.33
C HIS A 117 -21.83 27.07 -29.63
N ASP A 118 -21.28 26.05 -30.30
CA ASP A 118 -21.84 25.48 -31.53
C ASP A 118 -23.21 24.84 -31.28
N LEU A 119 -23.44 24.39 -30.03
CA LEU A 119 -24.73 23.89 -29.57
C LEU A 119 -25.70 25.01 -29.13
N GLY A 120 -25.29 26.27 -29.21
CA GLY A 120 -26.06 27.42 -28.73
C GLY A 120 -26.09 27.53 -27.20
N VAL A 121 -25.17 26.86 -26.51
CA VAL A 121 -25.04 26.97 -25.06
C VAL A 121 -24.29 28.28 -24.73
N PRO A 122 -24.84 29.16 -23.88
CA PRO A 122 -24.15 30.39 -23.46
C PRO A 122 -22.79 30.07 -22.84
N GLY A 123 -21.78 30.93 -23.04
CA GLY A 123 -20.39 30.72 -22.60
C GLY A 123 -20.15 30.60 -21.10
N ASP A 124 -21.18 30.88 -20.29
CA ASP A 124 -21.09 30.95 -18.83
C ASP A 124 -21.00 29.56 -18.15
N TRP A 125 -20.73 28.49 -18.91
CA TRP A 125 -20.48 27.14 -18.38
C TRP A 125 -19.09 26.97 -17.75
N SER A 126 -18.35 28.06 -17.58
CA SER A 126 -16.98 28.05 -17.06
C SER A 126 -16.86 27.48 -15.64
N ASP A 127 -17.95 27.36 -14.88
CA ASP A 127 -17.93 26.71 -13.56
C ASP A 127 -18.42 25.26 -13.60
N LEU A 128 -17.47 24.32 -13.67
CA LEU A 128 -17.70 22.87 -13.56
C LEU A 128 -18.52 22.50 -12.32
N LYS A 129 -18.35 23.24 -11.21
CA LYS A 129 -19.11 23.01 -9.98
C LYS A 129 -20.59 23.28 -10.21
N SER A 130 -20.95 24.39 -10.85
CA SER A 130 -22.32 24.72 -11.21
C SER A 130 -22.94 23.69 -12.17
N ALA A 131 -22.17 23.20 -13.14
CA ALA A 131 -22.60 22.16 -14.09
C ALA A 131 -22.86 20.83 -13.37
N THR A 132 -21.95 20.41 -12.49
CA THR A 132 -22.08 19.17 -11.69
C THR A 132 -23.26 19.24 -10.73
N LEU A 133 -23.46 20.39 -10.06
CA LEU A 133 -24.61 20.61 -9.18
C LEU A 133 -25.94 20.57 -9.94
N ARG A 134 -25.98 21.16 -11.15
CA ARG A 134 -27.15 21.09 -12.03
C ARG A 134 -27.45 19.65 -12.45
N ALA A 135 -26.44 18.90 -12.87
CA ALA A 135 -26.60 17.48 -13.22
C ALA A 135 -27.13 16.66 -12.04
N ARG A 136 -26.54 16.83 -10.83
CA ARG A 136 -27.02 16.18 -9.60
C ARG A 136 -28.46 16.58 -9.24
N ARG A 137 -28.85 17.84 -9.45
CA ARG A 137 -30.23 18.30 -9.21
C ARG A 137 -31.22 17.61 -10.16
N VAL A 138 -30.89 17.53 -11.44
CA VAL A 138 -31.72 16.84 -12.45
C VAL A 138 -31.87 15.36 -12.13
N LEU A 139 -30.81 14.70 -11.65
CA LEU A 139 -30.87 13.30 -11.21
C LEU A 139 -31.79 13.09 -10.01
N ARG A 140 -31.85 14.06 -9.08
CA ARG A 140 -32.70 13.98 -7.89
C ARG A 140 -34.17 14.32 -8.17
N GLU A 141 -34.42 15.17 -9.16
CA GLU A 141 -35.76 15.65 -9.50
C GLU A 141 -36.08 15.31 -10.96
N PRO A 142 -36.57 14.09 -11.25
CA PRO A 142 -36.87 13.65 -12.62
C PRO A 142 -37.85 14.58 -13.36
N ARG A 143 -38.74 15.26 -12.64
CA ARG A 143 -39.69 16.24 -13.18
C ARG A 143 -39.01 17.44 -13.81
N LEU A 144 -37.85 17.84 -13.31
CA LEU A 144 -37.07 18.93 -13.93
C LEU A 144 -36.59 18.54 -15.32
N SER A 145 -36.54 17.26 -15.68
CA SER A 145 -36.21 16.78 -17.04
C SER A 145 -37.29 17.07 -18.09
N ALA A 146 -38.48 17.53 -17.69
CA ALA A 146 -39.61 17.81 -18.59
C ALA A 146 -39.43 19.08 -19.47
N TRP A 147 -38.50 19.96 -19.13
CA TRP A 147 -38.11 21.13 -19.96
C TRP A 147 -37.60 20.81 -21.38
N GLN A 148 -37.29 19.54 -21.71
CA GLN A 148 -36.75 19.17 -23.02
C GLN A 148 -37.79 19.16 -24.16
N TYR A 149 -39.09 19.34 -23.88
CA TYR A 149 -40.13 19.29 -24.91
C TYR A 149 -40.25 20.57 -25.78
N ASN A 150 -39.79 21.73 -25.29
CA ASN A 150 -39.96 23.02 -26.00
C ASN A 150 -38.66 23.61 -26.58
N ILE A 151 -37.57 22.84 -26.61
CA ILE A 151 -36.31 23.32 -27.20
C ILE A 151 -36.44 23.19 -28.72
N LYS A 152 -36.43 24.32 -29.45
CA LYS A 152 -36.34 24.34 -30.91
C LYS A 152 -35.16 23.45 -31.32
N GLN A 153 -35.45 22.33 -31.99
CA GLN A 153 -34.41 21.42 -32.45
C GLN A 153 -33.59 22.16 -33.50
N ARG A 154 -32.36 22.53 -33.14
CA ARG A 154 -31.37 22.95 -34.13
C ARG A 154 -30.93 21.72 -34.89
N ASP A 155 -30.75 21.88 -36.19
CA ASP A 155 -30.11 20.84 -36.98
C ASP A 155 -28.62 20.79 -36.61
N LEU A 156 -28.26 19.74 -35.88
CA LEU A 156 -26.89 19.46 -35.44
C LEU A 156 -26.30 18.27 -36.20
N SER A 157 -26.87 17.91 -37.36
CA SER A 157 -26.44 16.76 -38.17
C SER A 157 -24.98 16.84 -38.63
N HIS A 158 -24.44 18.05 -38.75
CA HIS A 158 -23.07 18.36 -39.16
C HIS A 158 -22.01 18.15 -38.06
N LEU A 159 -22.43 17.97 -36.79
CA LEU A 159 -21.50 17.79 -35.68
C LEU A 159 -21.11 16.33 -35.50
N ASP A 160 -19.82 16.08 -35.29
CA ASP A 160 -19.30 14.78 -34.86
C ASP A 160 -19.79 14.42 -33.46
N ARG A 161 -20.15 13.15 -33.25
CA ARG A 161 -20.78 12.68 -31.99
C ARG A 161 -20.13 11.44 -31.40
N ASN A 162 -18.99 11.00 -31.93
CA ASN A 162 -18.36 9.77 -31.49
C ASN A 162 -17.90 9.87 -30.02
N LEU A 163 -18.74 9.35 -29.12
CA LEU A 163 -18.55 9.37 -27.69
C LEU A 163 -17.47 8.37 -27.28
N ASP A 164 -17.37 7.23 -27.97
CA ASP A 164 -16.34 6.22 -27.71
C ASP A 164 -14.94 6.80 -27.94
N SER A 165 -14.69 7.37 -29.13
CA SER A 165 -13.40 8.00 -29.42
C SER A 165 -13.08 9.17 -28.49
N LEU A 166 -14.09 9.94 -28.07
CA LEU A 166 -13.92 11.02 -27.09
C LEU A 166 -13.48 10.47 -25.72
N VAL A 167 -14.11 9.40 -25.22
CA VAL A 167 -13.78 8.77 -23.94
C VAL A 167 -12.38 8.15 -23.99
N GLN A 168 -12.02 7.52 -25.10
CA GLN A 168 -10.67 7.00 -25.31
C GLN A 168 -9.61 8.10 -25.29
N GLU A 169 -9.85 9.23 -25.99
CA GLU A 169 -8.93 10.39 -25.98
C GLU A 169 -8.82 11.01 -24.58
N LEU A 170 -9.94 11.14 -23.85
CA LEU A 170 -9.95 11.62 -22.46
C LEU A 170 -9.13 10.69 -21.55
N ALA A 171 -9.30 9.37 -21.66
CA ALA A 171 -8.56 8.39 -20.89
C ALA A 171 -7.06 8.44 -21.22
N ALA A 172 -6.71 8.50 -22.50
CA ALA A 172 -5.32 8.59 -22.95
C ALA A 172 -4.61 9.84 -22.41
N ARG A 173 -5.28 11.00 -22.44
CA ARG A 173 -4.71 12.24 -21.88
C ARG A 173 -4.61 12.21 -20.37
N SER A 174 -5.64 11.71 -19.69
CA SER A 174 -5.61 11.56 -18.23
C SER A 174 -4.47 10.65 -17.78
N HIS A 175 -4.26 9.52 -18.48
CA HIS A 175 -3.14 8.63 -18.23
C HIS A 175 -1.79 9.34 -18.38
N ARG A 176 -1.59 10.11 -19.46
CA ARG A 176 -0.36 10.89 -19.66
C ARG A 176 -0.11 11.86 -18.51
N ILE A 177 -1.14 12.58 -18.03
CA ILE A 177 -1.00 13.51 -16.89
C ILE A 177 -0.53 12.77 -15.64
N PHE A 178 -1.13 11.62 -15.32
CA PHE A 178 -0.73 10.84 -14.14
C PHE A 178 0.68 10.26 -14.28
N LEU A 179 1.04 9.77 -15.45
CA LEU A 179 2.36 9.22 -15.73
C LEU A 179 3.44 10.31 -15.66
N ASP A 180 3.20 11.46 -16.28
CA ASP A 180 4.11 12.60 -16.24
C ASP A 180 4.30 13.11 -14.81
N ALA A 181 3.23 13.16 -14.01
CA ALA A 181 3.30 13.56 -12.62
C ALA A 181 4.05 12.56 -11.73
N ALA A 182 3.83 11.26 -11.94
CA ALA A 182 4.58 10.20 -11.26
C ALA A 182 6.07 10.28 -11.61
N ASN A 183 6.40 10.46 -12.89
CA ASN A 183 7.77 10.61 -13.37
C ASN A 183 8.44 11.89 -12.86
N ALA A 184 7.72 13.01 -12.81
CA ALA A 184 8.22 14.26 -12.25
C ALA A 184 8.50 14.12 -10.76
N THR A 185 7.60 13.47 -10.02
CA THR A 185 7.79 13.18 -8.58
C THR A 185 9.00 12.28 -8.36
N ALA A 186 9.14 11.21 -9.16
CA ALA A 186 10.29 10.31 -9.08
C ALA A 186 11.62 11.01 -9.41
N ARG A 187 11.66 11.88 -10.43
CA ARG A 187 12.85 12.69 -10.76
C ARG A 187 13.15 13.78 -9.72
N SER A 188 12.14 14.21 -8.97
CA SER A 188 12.30 15.17 -7.87
C SER A 188 12.79 14.50 -6.59
N ALA A 189 12.77 13.16 -6.51
CA ALA A 189 13.36 12.45 -5.40
C ALA A 189 14.89 12.64 -5.46
N VAL A 190 15.42 13.29 -4.42
CA VAL A 190 16.86 13.44 -4.24
C VAL A 190 17.35 12.21 -3.48
N SER A 191 18.18 11.39 -4.12
CA SER A 191 18.87 10.33 -3.41
C SER A 191 19.95 10.95 -2.54
N LEU A 192 19.84 10.81 -1.21
CA LEU A 192 20.85 11.29 -0.26
C LEU A 192 22.11 10.41 -0.27
N SER A 193 22.04 9.23 -0.87
CA SER A 193 23.16 8.30 -1.06
C SER A 193 23.18 7.84 -2.50
N SER A 194 24.24 8.23 -3.22
CA SER A 194 24.58 7.63 -4.50
C SER A 194 25.65 6.58 -4.21
N ALA A 195 25.27 5.31 -4.28
CA ALA A 195 26.24 4.25 -4.08
C ALA A 195 27.35 4.37 -5.13
N SER A 196 28.62 4.37 -4.71
CA SER A 196 29.73 4.42 -5.66
C SER A 196 29.90 3.02 -6.26
N PRO A 197 29.77 2.83 -7.59
CA PRO A 197 29.88 1.51 -8.21
C PRO A 197 31.23 0.82 -7.97
N ALA A 198 32.26 1.54 -7.53
CA ALA A 198 33.57 0.99 -7.18
C ALA A 198 33.57 0.21 -5.84
N GLN A 199 32.62 0.44 -4.93
CA GLN A 199 32.57 -0.23 -3.61
C GLN A 199 31.82 -1.56 -3.62
N LEU A 200 31.01 -1.82 -4.64
CA LEU A 200 30.33 -3.10 -4.87
C LEU A 200 31.30 -4.26 -5.21
N GLN A 201 32.61 -4.05 -5.27
CA GLN A 201 33.58 -5.11 -5.56
C GLN A 201 34.00 -5.91 -4.32
N ASP A 202 33.70 -5.44 -3.10
CA ASP A 202 33.91 -6.21 -1.85
C ASP A 202 32.71 -7.12 -1.52
N THR A 203 32.07 -7.67 -2.56
CA THR A 203 31.00 -8.67 -2.46
C THR A 203 31.46 -9.99 -1.84
N THR A 204 32.76 -10.19 -1.58
CA THR A 204 33.26 -11.40 -0.92
C THR A 204 32.74 -11.54 0.52
N LEU A 205 32.45 -10.45 1.23
CA LEU A 205 31.77 -10.52 2.53
C LEU A 205 30.26 -10.77 2.39
N LEU A 206 29.62 -10.27 1.32
CA LEU A 206 28.23 -10.58 0.98
C LEU A 206 28.06 -12.04 0.54
N HIS A 207 29.03 -12.61 -0.16
CA HIS A 207 29.07 -14.04 -0.50
C HIS A 207 29.35 -14.93 0.73
N ALA A 208 30.07 -14.43 1.74
CA ALA A 208 30.20 -15.14 3.02
C ALA A 208 28.86 -15.18 3.80
N LEU A 209 27.96 -14.22 3.55
CA LEU A 209 26.59 -14.21 4.05
C LEU A 209 25.67 -15.19 3.29
N GLU A 210 26.06 -15.73 2.12
CA GLU A 210 25.34 -16.81 1.41
C GLU A 210 25.39 -18.15 2.15
N SER A 211 25.84 -18.16 3.41
CA SER A 211 25.37 -19.17 4.36
C SER A 211 23.85 -19.34 4.20
N ASN A 212 23.37 -20.58 4.09
CA ASN A 212 22.01 -20.90 3.62
C ASN A 212 20.84 -20.19 4.33
N SER A 213 21.05 -19.44 5.42
CA SER A 213 20.03 -18.64 6.09
C SER A 213 19.87 -17.25 5.44
N PRO A 214 18.65 -16.87 5.01
CA PRO A 214 18.40 -15.51 4.55
C PRO A 214 18.70 -14.52 5.68
N VAL A 215 19.30 -13.37 5.34
CA VAL A 215 19.54 -12.29 6.31
C VAL A 215 18.19 -11.79 6.81
N LEU A 216 17.96 -11.93 8.11
CA LEU A 216 16.75 -11.41 8.75
C LEU A 216 16.89 -9.89 8.90
N ILE A 217 16.14 -9.16 8.08
CA ILE A 217 16.01 -7.71 8.15
C ILE A 217 14.53 -7.35 8.28
N ARG A 218 14.20 -6.55 9.29
CA ARG A 218 12.87 -5.97 9.50
C ARG A 218 12.96 -4.46 9.58
N GLU A 219 11.89 -3.80 9.16
CA GLU A 219 11.81 -2.35 9.08
C GLU A 219 10.51 -1.87 9.72
N ARG A 220 10.62 -0.80 10.50
CA ARG A 220 9.48 -0.03 10.99
C ARG A 220 9.76 1.45 10.83
N THR A 221 8.80 2.21 10.32
CA THR A 221 8.89 3.68 10.29
C THR A 221 7.84 4.27 11.22
N VAL A 222 8.26 5.11 12.16
CA VAL A 222 7.41 5.80 13.13
C VAL A 222 7.48 7.30 12.86
N LEU A 223 6.33 7.98 12.93
CA LEU A 223 6.28 9.44 12.87
C LEU A 223 6.78 10.02 14.20
N GLY A 224 7.77 10.90 14.15
CA GLY A 224 8.32 11.53 15.35
C GLY A 224 7.28 12.38 16.07
N PRO A 225 7.23 12.36 17.42
CA PRO A 225 6.29 13.17 18.17
C PRO A 225 6.57 14.66 17.97
N GLY A 226 5.50 15.44 17.76
CA GLY A 226 5.54 16.90 17.87
C GLY A 226 6.12 17.68 16.67
N GLN A 227 6.55 17.03 15.57
CA GLN A 227 7.03 17.75 14.39
C GLN A 227 6.53 17.14 13.08
N ALA A 228 6.00 18.00 12.21
CA ALA A 228 5.58 17.58 10.87
C ALA A 228 6.79 17.10 10.05
N ALA A 229 6.66 15.93 9.43
CA ALA A 229 7.65 15.34 8.52
C ALA A 229 9.01 14.96 9.13
N ARG A 230 9.07 14.65 10.43
CA ARG A 230 10.19 13.90 11.02
C ARG A 230 9.77 12.45 11.21
N TYR A 231 10.57 11.54 10.70
CA TYR A 231 10.34 10.10 10.77
C TYR A 231 11.55 9.42 11.38
N THR A 232 11.31 8.41 12.19
CA THR A 232 12.35 7.53 12.70
C THR A 232 12.13 6.16 12.08
N GLN A 233 13.13 5.70 11.32
CA GLN A 233 13.13 4.37 10.73
C GLN A 233 13.97 3.45 11.63
N PHE A 234 13.36 2.37 12.10
CA PHE A 234 14.02 1.31 12.85
C PHE A 234 14.31 0.16 11.90
N LEU A 235 15.54 -0.33 11.93
CA LEU A 235 15.97 -1.53 11.22
C LEU A 235 16.43 -2.56 12.25
N LEU A 236 15.80 -3.73 12.24
CA LEU A 236 16.26 -4.89 12.98
C LEU A 236 17.04 -5.78 12.02
N ILE A 237 18.30 -6.05 12.33
CA ILE A 237 19.24 -6.79 11.48
C ILE A 237 19.83 -7.92 12.32
N GLN A 238 19.61 -9.17 11.92
CA GLN A 238 20.36 -10.29 12.49
C GLN A 238 21.78 -10.26 11.92
N LEU A 239 22.76 -10.04 12.79
CA LEU A 239 24.16 -10.07 12.40
C LEU A 239 24.60 -11.52 12.19
N PRO A 240 25.48 -11.77 11.20
CA PRO A 240 26.04 -13.11 11.03
C PRO A 240 26.73 -13.54 12.32
N ARG A 241 26.58 -14.81 12.68
CA ARG A 241 27.36 -15.37 13.78
C ARG A 241 28.82 -15.21 13.44
N VAL A 242 29.59 -14.63 14.36
CA VAL A 242 31.04 -14.74 14.35
C VAL A 242 31.36 -16.19 14.72
N ALA A 243 31.17 -17.09 13.76
CA ALA A 243 31.52 -18.48 13.92
C ALA A 243 33.01 -18.54 14.26
N ASP A 244 33.31 -19.43 15.18
CA ASP A 244 34.65 -19.70 15.69
C ASP A 244 35.67 -19.67 14.53
N ARG A 245 36.71 -18.84 14.67
CA ARG A 245 37.63 -18.28 13.64
C ARG A 245 38.34 -19.29 12.72
N SER A 246 37.95 -20.55 12.74
CA SER A 246 38.49 -21.68 11.97
C SER A 246 38.52 -21.48 10.45
N TYR A 247 37.75 -20.55 9.87
CA TYR A 247 37.79 -20.26 8.43
C TYR A 247 38.75 -19.14 8.01
N ARG A 248 39.39 -18.40 8.94
CA ARG A 248 40.56 -17.55 8.62
C ARG A 248 41.85 -18.37 8.65
N ARG A 249 41.96 -19.33 7.72
CA ARG A 249 43.18 -20.15 7.54
C ARG A 249 44.32 -19.44 6.79
N SER A 250 44.34 -18.10 6.70
CA SER A 250 45.39 -17.42 5.92
C SER A 250 45.76 -16.00 6.35
N SER A 251 45.85 -15.73 7.65
CA SER A 251 46.83 -14.75 8.13
C SER A 251 47.17 -14.97 9.60
N VAL A 252 48.45 -15.25 9.79
CA VAL A 252 49.15 -15.43 11.06
C VAL A 252 48.97 -14.18 11.94
N PHE A 253 48.08 -14.25 12.92
CA PHE A 253 48.14 -13.38 14.09
C PHE A 253 48.27 -14.25 15.33
N LEU A 254 49.46 -14.21 15.94
CA LEU A 254 49.80 -14.96 17.15
C LEU A 254 49.00 -14.42 18.33
N ILE A 255 48.04 -15.24 18.77
CA ILE A 255 47.74 -15.64 20.14
C ILE A 255 48.31 -14.70 21.23
N GLY A 256 47.44 -13.86 21.78
CA GLY A 256 47.55 -13.34 23.13
C GLY A 256 46.25 -13.65 23.86
N ASP A 257 46.34 -14.45 24.91
CA ASP A 257 45.24 -14.83 25.81
C ASP A 257 44.44 -13.60 26.27
N ARG A 258 43.23 -13.42 25.75
CA ARG A 258 42.23 -12.52 26.35
C ARG A 258 40.88 -13.23 26.43
N ALA A 259 40.58 -13.73 27.62
CA ALA A 259 39.35 -14.35 28.04
C ALA A 259 38.15 -13.38 28.15
N HIS A 260 38.08 -12.33 27.33
CA HIS A 260 37.04 -11.29 27.43
C HIS A 260 36.12 -11.16 26.22
N LEU A 261 36.30 -11.94 25.16
CA LEU A 261 35.28 -12.01 24.10
C LEU A 261 34.17 -13.01 24.46
N GLY A 262 33.32 -12.66 25.43
CA GLY A 262 32.13 -13.43 25.83
C GLY A 262 31.06 -13.60 24.74
N CYS A 263 31.26 -12.98 23.57
CA CYS A 263 30.31 -12.97 22.45
C CYS A 263 30.65 -13.98 21.34
N ILE A 264 31.79 -14.68 21.39
CA ILE A 264 32.20 -15.61 20.31
C ILE A 264 31.17 -16.75 20.22
N GLY A 265 30.60 -16.93 19.03
CA GLY A 265 29.62 -17.98 18.73
C GLY A 265 28.16 -17.66 19.07
N ARG A 266 27.85 -16.48 19.64
CA ARG A 266 26.45 -16.08 19.92
C ARG A 266 25.83 -15.38 18.71
N ALA A 267 24.54 -15.66 18.47
CA ALA A 267 23.76 -14.83 17.57
C ALA A 267 23.54 -13.45 18.20
N VAL A 268 23.56 -12.42 17.37
CA VAL A 268 23.42 -11.03 17.80
C VAL A 268 22.43 -10.33 16.87
N VAL A 269 21.57 -9.50 17.44
CA VAL A 269 20.64 -8.64 16.72
C VAL A 269 21.09 -7.20 16.88
N CYS A 270 21.20 -6.48 15.77
CA CYS A 270 21.40 -5.05 15.75
C CYS A 270 20.07 -4.36 15.50
N ILE A 271 19.76 -3.35 16.30
CA ILE A 271 18.63 -2.46 16.10
C ILE A 271 19.19 -1.08 15.77
N ALA A 272 19.04 -0.64 14.54
CA ALA A 272 19.47 0.67 14.09
C ALA A 272 18.29 1.63 14.01
N ARG A 273 18.50 2.85 14.48
CA ARG A 273 17.55 3.97 14.46
C ARG A 273 18.08 5.05 13.54
N LEU A 274 17.39 5.28 12.43
CA LEU A 274 17.72 6.28 11.42
C LEU A 274 16.73 7.43 11.52
N HIS A 275 17.23 8.64 11.74
CA HIS A 275 16.40 9.83 11.82
C HIS A 275 16.31 10.55 10.47
N HIS A 276 15.10 10.64 9.94
CA HIS A 276 14.76 11.33 8.71
C HIS A 276 14.01 12.62 9.02
N GLY A 277 14.40 13.73 8.39
CA GLY A 277 13.72 15.01 8.56
C GLY A 277 14.01 15.97 7.41
N THR A 278 13.10 16.91 7.18
CA THR A 278 13.21 17.93 6.13
C THR A 278 14.41 18.87 6.32
N GLU A 279 14.78 19.16 7.57
CA GLU A 279 15.98 19.91 7.93
C GLU A 279 17.28 19.11 7.64
N GLY A 280 17.15 17.81 7.39
CA GLY A 280 18.24 16.87 7.18
C GLY A 280 18.82 16.86 5.76
N MET A 281 18.27 17.61 4.79
CA MET A 281 18.85 17.61 3.43
C MET A 281 20.32 18.07 3.36
N GLN A 282 20.84 18.71 4.41
CA GLN A 282 22.25 19.12 4.51
C GLN A 282 23.07 18.34 5.54
N ARG A 283 22.45 17.47 6.35
CA ARG A 283 23.15 16.72 7.39
C ARG A 283 23.22 15.24 7.02
N PRO A 284 24.34 14.56 7.31
CA PRO A 284 24.39 13.11 7.16
C PRO A 284 23.28 12.47 8.01
N VAL A 285 22.72 11.35 7.52
CA VAL A 285 21.72 10.59 8.26
C VAL A 285 22.32 10.18 9.60
N GLN A 286 21.71 10.64 10.70
CA GLN A 286 22.12 10.23 12.03
C GLN A 286 21.63 8.81 12.27
N VAL A 287 22.58 7.90 12.52
CA VAL A 287 22.32 6.50 12.82
C VAL A 287 22.76 6.22 14.25
N GLU A 288 21.86 5.63 15.01
CA GLU A 288 22.16 5.13 16.35
C GLU A 288 21.86 3.65 16.39
N VAL A 289 22.67 2.85 17.09
CA VAL A 289 22.48 1.40 17.13
C VAL A 289 22.47 0.89 18.56
N ALA A 290 21.63 -0.11 18.80
CA ALA A 290 21.67 -0.96 19.97
C ALA A 290 21.98 -2.39 19.53
N VAL A 291 22.83 -3.09 20.28
CA VAL A 291 23.26 -4.46 19.97
C VAL A 291 22.80 -5.39 21.08
N VAL A 292 22.05 -6.42 20.69
CA VAL A 292 21.40 -7.36 21.60
C VAL A 292 21.91 -8.77 21.37
N GLU A 293 22.45 -9.40 22.42
CA GLU A 293 22.85 -10.80 22.43
C GLU A 293 21.61 -11.71 22.49
N CYS A 294 21.54 -12.70 21.60
CA CYS A 294 20.51 -13.73 21.60
C CYS A 294 20.76 -14.75 22.73
N CYS A 295 20.49 -14.34 23.96
CA CYS A 295 20.59 -15.20 25.13
C CYS A 295 19.54 -14.87 26.19
N ILE A 296 19.19 -15.89 26.99
CA ILE A 296 18.29 -15.78 28.15
C ILE A 296 19.16 -15.69 29.42
N PRO A 297 18.95 -14.68 30.27
CA PRO A 297 19.59 -14.65 31.59
C PRO A 297 18.95 -15.74 32.49
N VAL A 298 19.76 -16.62 33.10
CA VAL A 298 19.24 -17.70 33.97
C VAL A 298 18.81 -17.17 35.34
N ASN A 299 19.49 -16.14 35.82
CA ASN A 299 19.21 -15.46 37.08
C ASN A 299 19.85 -14.07 37.01
N ASP A 300 19.18 -13.05 37.54
CA ASP A 300 19.64 -11.65 37.54
C ASP A 300 21.03 -11.48 38.16
N ALA A 301 21.41 -12.38 39.08
CA ALA A 301 22.71 -12.37 39.75
C ALA A 301 23.77 -13.26 39.10
N SER A 302 23.40 -14.10 38.13
CA SER A 302 24.32 -15.08 37.52
C SER A 302 24.85 -14.59 36.18
N GLU A 303 26.17 -14.75 35.96
CA GLU A 303 26.78 -14.50 34.64
C GLU A 303 26.41 -15.58 33.59
N THR A 304 25.70 -16.64 34.01
CA THR A 304 25.27 -17.72 33.12
C THR A 304 24.13 -17.27 32.23
N LYS A 305 24.40 -17.27 30.93
CA LYS A 305 23.46 -16.92 29.85
C LYS A 305 23.21 -18.17 28.99
N ILE A 306 21.94 -18.51 28.72
CA ILE A 306 21.58 -19.60 27.80
C ILE A 306 21.49 -19.01 26.39
N PRO A 307 22.38 -19.39 25.45
CA PRO A 307 22.28 -18.93 24.08
C PRO A 307 21.05 -19.52 23.38
N PHE A 308 20.50 -18.76 22.44
CA PHE A 308 19.44 -19.24 21.57
C PHE A 308 19.69 -18.88 20.10
N ASP A 309 19.09 -19.67 19.22
CA ASP A 309 19.01 -19.46 17.80
C ASP A 309 17.78 -18.61 17.47
N LEU A 310 17.97 -17.37 17.02
CA LEU A 310 16.89 -16.54 16.51
C LEU A 310 16.40 -17.09 15.17
N LEU A 311 15.09 -17.38 15.08
CA LEU A 311 14.43 -17.97 13.91
C LEU A 311 13.71 -16.90 13.07
N ASP A 312 13.00 -16.00 13.72
CA ASP A 312 12.35 -14.83 13.09
C ASP A 312 12.15 -13.71 14.13
N ALA A 313 11.92 -12.49 13.66
CA ALA A 313 11.57 -11.33 14.49
C ALA A 313 10.64 -10.39 13.72
N GLU A 314 9.82 -9.62 14.42
CA GLU A 314 8.94 -8.61 13.81
C GLU A 314 8.61 -7.50 14.82
N PHE A 315 8.55 -6.26 14.35
CA PHE A 315 8.19 -5.13 15.21
C PHE A 315 6.71 -5.21 15.62
N PHE A 316 6.43 -5.17 16.92
CA PHE A 316 5.08 -5.26 17.44
C PHE A 316 4.42 -3.88 17.48
N ASP A 317 5.01 -2.97 18.25
CA ASP A 317 4.55 -1.61 18.43
C ASP A 317 5.74 -0.62 18.50
N ASP A 318 5.55 0.52 19.17
CA ASP A 318 6.56 1.59 19.25
C ASP A 318 7.68 1.31 20.28
N SER A 319 7.55 0.28 21.11
CA SER A 319 8.55 -0.06 22.15
C SER A 319 8.90 -1.54 22.24
N LEU A 320 8.15 -2.42 21.58
CA LEU A 320 8.29 -3.88 21.62
C LEU A 320 8.47 -4.48 20.22
N PHE A 321 9.33 -5.49 20.12
CA PHE A 321 9.35 -6.44 19.01
C PHE A 321 9.18 -7.85 19.53
N ILE A 322 8.65 -8.74 18.69
CA ILE A 322 8.49 -10.15 19.01
C ILE A 322 9.59 -10.93 18.32
N ILE A 323 10.15 -11.91 19.01
CA ILE A 323 11.10 -12.87 18.46
C ILE A 323 10.53 -14.28 18.56
N VAL A 324 10.88 -15.11 17.59
CA VAL A 324 10.75 -16.56 17.67
C VAL A 324 12.15 -17.14 17.69
N TYR A 325 12.43 -17.99 18.68
CA TYR A 325 13.76 -18.52 18.89
C TYR A 325 13.74 -19.99 19.34
N ARG A 326 14.91 -20.63 19.28
CA ARG A 326 15.14 -22.00 19.79
C ARG A 326 16.33 -22.01 20.73
N GLU A 327 16.16 -22.50 21.95
CA GLU A 327 17.27 -22.65 22.90
C GLU A 327 18.28 -23.68 22.41
N THR A 328 19.57 -23.37 22.55
CA THR A 328 20.63 -24.30 22.15
C THR A 328 20.70 -25.53 23.05
N THR A 329 20.27 -25.41 24.32
CA THR A 329 20.26 -26.49 25.32
C THR A 329 19.07 -27.44 25.17
N GLN A 330 17.96 -26.98 24.59
CA GLN A 330 16.74 -27.77 24.36
C GLN A 330 16.35 -27.77 22.88
N PRO A 331 17.17 -28.38 22.01
CA PRO A 331 16.88 -28.44 20.59
C PRO A 331 15.64 -29.33 20.36
N GLY A 332 14.50 -28.72 20.08
CA GLY A 332 13.25 -29.45 19.85
C GLY A 332 11.99 -28.63 20.12
N PHE A 333 12.13 -27.48 20.77
CA PHE A 333 11.03 -26.55 21.01
C PHE A 333 11.43 -25.16 20.56
N ALA A 334 10.50 -24.46 19.91
CA ALA A 334 10.63 -23.04 19.73
C ALA A 334 9.80 -22.31 20.77
N SER A 335 10.27 -21.13 21.10
CA SER A 335 9.62 -20.20 22.01
C SER A 335 9.42 -18.88 21.27
N ILE A 336 8.39 -18.16 21.68
CA ILE A 336 8.13 -16.80 21.28
C ILE A 336 8.38 -15.90 22.49
N ALA A 337 9.00 -14.75 22.28
CA ALA A 337 9.20 -13.79 23.35
C ALA A 337 9.00 -12.35 22.88
N THR A 338 8.58 -11.53 23.83
CA THR A 338 8.44 -10.09 23.70
C THR A 338 9.73 -9.43 24.18
N VAL A 339 10.31 -8.54 23.37
CA VAL A 339 11.56 -7.84 23.67
C VAL A 339 11.34 -6.33 23.65
N GLY A 340 11.75 -5.66 24.73
CA GLY A 340 11.72 -4.21 24.81
C GLY A 340 12.86 -3.58 24.02
N TYR A 341 12.57 -2.76 23.01
CA TYR A 341 13.57 -1.99 22.27
C TYR A 341 13.54 -0.48 22.53
N GLY A 342 12.48 0.02 23.17
CA GLY A 342 12.33 1.44 23.50
C GLY A 342 13.38 1.96 24.47
N ASP A 343 13.78 1.13 25.44
CA ASP A 343 14.69 1.50 26.53
C ASP A 343 16.13 1.01 26.35
N LEU A 344 16.45 0.48 25.17
CA LEU A 344 17.83 0.04 24.88
C LEU A 344 18.80 1.22 24.84
N ILE A 345 20.06 0.94 25.15
CA ILE A 345 21.13 1.93 25.05
C ILE A 345 21.58 2.04 23.60
N TYR A 346 21.14 3.10 22.93
CA TYR A 346 21.55 3.42 21.56
C TYR A 346 22.87 4.21 21.56
N THR A 347 23.85 3.69 20.83
CA THR A 347 25.13 4.36 20.59
C THR A 347 25.10 5.00 19.21
N ALA A 348 25.35 6.31 19.14
CA ALA A 348 25.48 7.01 17.86
C ALA A 348 26.69 6.49 17.09
N ILE A 349 26.47 6.14 15.81
CA ILE A 349 27.52 5.73 14.89
C ILE A 349 27.66 6.83 13.85
N GLU A 350 28.83 7.44 13.83
CA GLU A 350 29.27 8.23 12.68
C GLU A 350 29.61 7.26 11.56
N LEU A 351 28.72 7.18 10.57
CA LEU A 351 29.01 6.50 9.32
C LEU A 351 30.06 7.34 8.60
N GLU A 352 31.28 6.82 8.50
CA GLU A 352 32.36 7.53 7.83
C GLU A 352 31.94 7.86 6.38
N SER A 353 32.38 9.02 5.88
CA SER A 353 32.00 9.53 4.55
C SER A 353 32.28 8.58 3.38
N TYR A 354 33.07 7.52 3.59
CA TYR A 354 33.28 6.47 2.59
C TYR A 354 32.11 5.48 2.50
N LEU A 355 31.22 5.36 3.49
CA LEU A 355 29.99 4.57 3.39
C LEU A 355 28.96 5.40 2.60
N THR A 356 29.26 5.66 1.33
CA THR A 356 28.32 6.30 0.41
C THR A 356 27.10 5.44 0.13
N ASP A 357 27.16 4.17 0.56
CA ASP A 357 26.17 3.14 0.32
C ASP A 357 25.47 2.85 1.66
N PHE A 358 24.29 3.45 1.89
CA PHE A 358 23.43 3.10 3.05
C PHE A 358 22.74 1.74 2.87
N ALA A 359 23.44 0.78 2.27
CA ALA A 359 22.96 -0.59 2.22
C ALA A 359 22.85 -1.13 3.66
N ARG A 360 21.75 -1.83 3.93
CA ARG A 360 21.43 -2.34 5.27
C ARG A 360 22.50 -3.34 5.72
N GLU A 361 23.07 -4.06 4.77
CA GLU A 361 24.16 -5.00 4.91
C GLU A 361 25.46 -4.31 5.31
N SER A 362 25.80 -3.17 4.68
CA SER A 362 26.97 -2.37 5.02
C SER A 362 26.90 -1.84 6.46
N LEU A 363 25.71 -1.42 6.89
CA LEU A 363 25.48 -1.03 8.29
C LEU A 363 25.69 -2.22 9.24
N GLY A 364 25.17 -3.41 8.89
CA GLY A 364 25.41 -4.63 9.67
C GLY A 364 26.89 -4.99 9.81
N LEU A 365 27.66 -4.88 8.72
CA LEU A 365 29.11 -5.14 8.71
C LEU A 365 29.89 -4.11 9.54
N GLU A 366 29.53 -2.83 9.45
CA GLU A 366 30.15 -1.77 10.25
C GLU A 366 29.90 -2.00 11.75
N VAL A 367 28.65 -2.32 12.13
CA VAL A 367 28.30 -2.66 13.53
C VAL A 367 29.10 -3.87 14.00
N LEU A 368 29.19 -4.92 13.19
CA LEU A 368 29.99 -6.10 13.50
C LEU A 368 31.46 -5.75 13.71
N SER A 369 32.03 -4.93 12.83
CA SER A 369 33.44 -4.51 12.95
C SER A 369 33.69 -3.69 14.22
N ARG A 370 32.75 -2.82 14.61
CA ARG A 370 32.87 -2.07 15.87
C ARG A 370 32.73 -2.95 17.10
N LEU A 371 31.87 -3.97 17.06
CA LEU A 371 31.79 -4.99 18.12
C LEU A 371 33.12 -5.76 18.26
N GLU A 372 33.73 -6.16 17.14
CA GLU A 372 35.04 -6.85 17.14
C GLU A 372 36.17 -5.99 17.71
N ARG A 373 36.06 -4.66 17.58
CA ARG A 373 37.01 -3.67 18.14
C ARG A 373 36.65 -3.19 19.54
N GLU A 374 35.63 -3.77 20.17
CA GLU A 374 35.13 -3.37 21.50
C GLU A 374 34.69 -1.88 21.56
N GLN A 375 34.28 -1.31 20.43
CA GLN A 375 33.75 0.06 20.33
C GLN A 375 32.24 0.14 20.59
N LEU A 376 31.57 -1.01 20.55
CA LEU A 376 30.18 -1.19 20.91
C LEU A 376 30.09 -2.29 21.97
N SER A 377 29.20 -2.09 22.94
CA SER A 377 28.80 -3.13 23.88
C SER A 377 27.56 -3.85 23.37
N SER A 378 27.46 -5.14 23.66
CA SER A 378 26.26 -5.93 23.48
C SER A 378 25.62 -6.23 24.83
N GLU A 379 24.30 -6.13 24.91
CA GLU A 379 23.53 -6.45 26.12
C GLU A 379 22.66 -7.68 25.90
N ALA A 380 22.32 -8.42 26.96
CA ALA A 380 21.38 -9.53 26.82
C ALA A 380 20.01 -9.01 26.37
N ALA A 381 19.28 -9.80 25.59
CA ALA A 381 17.92 -9.44 25.19
C ALA A 381 17.04 -9.18 26.41
N PRO A 382 16.42 -7.99 26.54
CA PRO A 382 15.48 -7.71 27.62
C PRO A 382 14.15 -8.42 27.32
N LEU A 383 14.11 -9.73 27.59
CA LEU A 383 12.93 -10.57 27.41
C LEU A 383 11.91 -10.23 28.50
N ILE A 384 10.74 -9.73 28.08
CA ILE A 384 9.66 -9.32 28.99
C ILE A 384 8.75 -10.50 29.30
N GLN A 385 8.36 -11.23 28.26
CA GLN A 385 7.47 -12.39 28.35
C GLN A 385 7.99 -13.43 27.37
N THR A 386 7.99 -14.69 27.80
CA THR A 386 8.40 -15.83 26.99
C THR A 386 7.33 -16.91 27.09
N ARG A 387 6.98 -17.49 25.95
CA ARG A 387 6.04 -18.61 25.87
C ARG A 387 6.58 -19.68 24.95
N ARG A 388 6.42 -20.94 25.32
CA ARG A 388 6.76 -22.07 24.47
C ARG A 388 5.64 -22.32 23.45
N LEU A 389 6.01 -22.53 22.19
CA LEU A 389 5.06 -22.84 21.12
C LEU A 389 4.62 -24.31 21.19
N ALA A 390 3.33 -24.56 21.02
CA ALA A 390 2.75 -25.90 21.01
C ALA A 390 2.91 -26.57 19.63
N GLY A 391 2.63 -25.82 18.56
CA GLY A 391 2.97 -26.14 17.17
C GLY A 391 4.34 -25.56 16.81
N CYS A 392 4.89 -25.83 15.63
CA CYS A 392 6.17 -25.23 15.19
C CYS A 392 7.40 -25.64 16.03
N ARG A 393 7.76 -26.93 16.03
CA ARG A 393 8.93 -27.43 16.79
C ARG A 393 10.25 -27.32 16.02
N GLU A 394 10.21 -27.63 14.72
CA GLU A 394 11.39 -27.83 13.89
C GLU A 394 11.41 -26.92 12.66
N GLY A 395 12.58 -26.83 12.03
CA GLY A 395 12.77 -26.05 10.81
C GLY A 395 12.85 -24.53 11.04
N ARG A 396 12.67 -23.80 9.93
CA ARG A 396 12.51 -22.33 9.91
C ARG A 396 11.12 -21.96 10.41
N MET A 397 10.94 -20.71 10.79
CA MET A 397 9.64 -20.18 11.20
C MET A 397 9.43 -18.83 10.54
N ALA A 398 8.15 -18.50 10.31
CA ALA A 398 7.73 -17.20 9.88
C ALA A 398 6.83 -16.59 10.96
N LEU A 399 7.06 -15.33 11.28
CA LEU A 399 6.33 -14.57 12.28
C LEU A 399 5.57 -13.43 11.60
N ALA A 400 4.31 -13.26 11.99
CA ALA A 400 3.52 -12.08 11.67
C ALA A 400 2.85 -11.56 12.95
N VAL A 401 2.86 -10.25 13.15
CA VAL A 401 2.32 -9.64 14.37
C VAL A 401 1.42 -8.45 14.07
N ASN A 402 0.55 -8.12 15.02
CA ASN A 402 -0.24 -6.91 15.01
C ASN A 402 -0.20 -6.31 16.42
N GLY A 403 0.54 -5.23 16.64
CA GLY A 403 0.61 -4.55 17.94
C GLY A 403 -0.36 -3.39 18.12
N ARG A 404 -1.42 -3.28 17.30
CA ARG A 404 -2.44 -2.24 17.48
C ARG A 404 -3.26 -2.51 18.74
N THR A 405 -3.48 -1.48 19.56
CA THR A 405 -4.34 -1.54 20.75
C THR A 405 -5.69 -2.19 20.43
N GLY A 406 -6.07 -3.20 21.23
CA GLY A 406 -7.30 -3.98 21.06
C GLY A 406 -7.24 -5.09 19.99
N ARG A 407 -6.08 -5.30 19.34
CA ARG A 407 -5.83 -6.40 18.40
C ARG A 407 -4.38 -6.88 18.47
N ARG A 408 -3.93 -7.20 19.67
CA ARG A 408 -2.54 -7.55 19.96
C ARG A 408 -2.27 -9.04 19.83
N VAL A 409 -1.99 -9.46 18.62
CA VAL A 409 -1.85 -10.88 18.27
C VAL A 409 -0.53 -11.15 17.55
N ALA A 410 0.02 -12.34 17.79
CA ALA A 410 1.13 -12.90 17.02
C ALA A 410 0.68 -14.20 16.34
N CYS A 411 1.26 -14.46 15.18
CA CYS A 411 0.97 -15.62 14.35
C CYS A 411 2.31 -16.24 13.92
N VAL A 412 2.53 -17.50 14.29
CA VAL A 412 3.75 -18.25 13.96
C VAL A 412 3.40 -19.39 13.03
N LEU A 413 4.07 -19.44 11.89
CA LEU A 413 3.94 -20.49 10.88
C LEU A 413 5.26 -21.27 10.80
N ASP A 414 5.20 -22.60 10.83
CA ASP A 414 6.38 -23.43 10.63
C ASP A 414 6.90 -23.36 9.17
N GLY A 415 8.15 -23.78 8.96
CA GLY A 415 8.80 -23.70 7.65
C GLY A 415 8.19 -24.65 6.60
N ALA A 416 7.38 -25.63 7.03
CA ALA A 416 6.65 -26.52 6.15
C ALA A 416 5.28 -25.96 5.72
N GLY A 417 4.80 -24.90 6.39
CA GLY A 417 3.45 -24.35 6.20
C GLY A 417 2.34 -25.27 6.73
N THR A 418 2.66 -26.19 7.65
CA THR A 418 1.75 -27.23 8.16
C THR A 418 1.18 -26.91 9.54
N ALA A 419 1.93 -26.21 10.38
CA ALA A 419 1.51 -25.80 11.72
C ALA A 419 1.44 -24.28 11.80
N LEU A 420 0.31 -23.78 12.30
CA LEU A 420 0.04 -22.36 12.55
C LEU A 420 -0.40 -22.20 13.99
N GLU A 421 0.23 -21.29 14.72
CA GLU A 421 -0.13 -20.95 16.10
C GLU A 421 -0.44 -19.46 16.19
N ILE A 422 -1.59 -19.13 16.77
CA ILE A 422 -2.06 -17.74 16.96
C ILE A 422 -2.13 -17.48 18.45
N LEU A 423 -1.52 -16.39 18.87
CA LEU A 423 -1.30 -16.06 20.27
C LEU A 423 -1.84 -14.66 20.54
N ASP A 424 -2.62 -14.51 21.61
CA ASP A 424 -2.92 -13.20 22.18
C ASP A 424 -1.75 -12.78 23.07
N ILE A 425 -1.13 -11.65 22.75
CA ILE A 425 0.04 -11.15 23.46
C ILE A 425 -0.36 -10.25 24.64
N GLU A 426 -1.59 -9.73 24.67
CA GLU A 426 -2.10 -8.88 25.76
C GLU A 426 -2.93 -9.68 26.77
N GLY A 427 -3.61 -10.75 26.32
CA GLY A 427 -4.71 -11.38 27.05
C GLY A 427 -4.41 -12.61 27.90
N GLU A 428 -3.19 -13.13 27.90
CA GLU A 428 -2.82 -14.30 28.71
C GLU A 428 -1.94 -13.88 29.89
N GLU A 429 -2.57 -13.37 30.95
CA GLU A 429 -2.01 -13.50 32.30
C GLU A 429 -1.99 -15.02 32.59
N GLU A 430 -0.81 -15.62 32.65
CA GLU A 430 -0.64 -17.03 32.98
C GLU A 430 -1.45 -17.37 34.23
N GLU A 431 -2.48 -18.21 34.07
CA GLU A 431 -2.99 -19.01 35.19
C GLU A 431 -1.79 -19.86 35.64
N THR A 432 -1.02 -19.36 36.60
CA THR A 432 0.04 -20.10 37.27
C THR A 432 -0.54 -21.42 37.76
N GLU A 433 -0.27 -22.51 37.03
CA GLU A 433 -0.39 -23.86 37.54
C GLU A 433 0.61 -24.00 38.69
N VAL A 434 0.18 -23.60 39.88
CA VAL A 434 0.84 -23.97 41.12
C VAL A 434 0.66 -25.47 41.24
N GLU A 435 1.62 -26.24 40.71
CA GLU A 435 1.80 -27.63 41.10
C GLU A 435 2.10 -27.64 42.61
N GLU A 436 1.06 -27.77 43.43
CA GLU A 436 1.19 -28.15 44.83
C GLU A 436 1.93 -29.49 44.88
N MET A 437 3.23 -29.43 45.20
CA MET A 437 3.96 -30.58 45.72
C MET A 437 3.26 -31.05 46.99
N SER A 438 2.38 -32.04 46.87
CA SER A 438 1.93 -32.84 47.99
C SER A 438 3.14 -33.61 48.53
N THR A 439 3.80 -33.06 49.55
CA THR A 439 4.71 -33.80 50.41
C THR A 439 3.92 -34.92 51.10
N VAL A 440 4.08 -36.15 50.62
CA VAL A 440 3.60 -37.35 51.30
C VAL A 440 4.51 -37.58 52.51
N GLU A 441 4.02 -37.23 53.70
CA GLU A 441 4.61 -37.68 54.96
C GLU A 441 4.44 -39.20 55.08
N VAL A 442 5.56 -39.92 55.11
CA VAL A 442 5.60 -41.35 55.45
C VAL A 442 5.68 -41.46 56.97
N GLU A 443 4.54 -41.66 57.62
CA GLU A 443 4.48 -42.13 59.01
C GLU A 443 4.94 -43.59 59.08
N THR A 444 6.16 -43.82 59.57
CA THR A 444 6.59 -45.14 60.05
C THR A 444 6.06 -45.37 61.46
N GLY A 445 4.94 -46.08 61.57
CA GLY A 445 4.48 -46.67 62.82
C GLY A 445 5.28 -47.93 63.15
N ALA A 446 6.04 -47.87 64.25
CA ALA A 446 6.60 -49.04 64.93
C ALA A 446 5.77 -49.29 66.19
N GLU A 447 5.08 -50.42 66.26
CA GLU A 447 4.57 -50.98 67.52
C GLU A 447 5.21 -52.34 67.79
N ALA A 448 5.45 -52.54 69.08
CA ALA A 448 6.19 -53.62 69.72
C ALA A 448 5.31 -54.84 70.07
#